data_AF-A0A0M3JCQ2-F1
#
_entry.id   AF-A0A0M3JCQ2-F1
#
_cell.length_a   1.000
_cell.length_b   1.000
_cell.length_c   1.000
_cell.angle_alpha   90.00
_cell.angle_beta   90.00
_cell.angle_gamma   90.00
#
_symmetry.space_group_name_H-M   'P 1'
#
loop_
_entity.id
_entity.type
_entity.pdbx_description
1 polymer ?
#
loop_
_entity_poly.entity_id
_entity_poly.type
_entity_poly.pdbx_seq_one_letter_code
_entity_poly.pdbx_strand_id
1 'polypeptide(L)' 'MREQYLRTGHGFLLVFSVVDRNSFEEVIRLHKMILRVKDRDEFPMMLVGNKADLEDERHVSS' A
#
# COMPACT_ATOMS: atom_id res chain seq x y z
N MET A 1 18.28 5.11 -0.60
CA MET A 1 17.34 5.92 0.22
C MET A 1 16.07 5.16 0.57
N ARG A 2 15.31 4.60 -0.40
CA ARG A 2 14.05 3.86 -0.14
C ARG A 2 14.20 2.69 0.86
N GLU A 3 15.24 1.87 0.72
CA GLU A 3 15.50 0.76 1.65
C GLU A 3 15.69 1.21 3.10
N GLN A 4 16.32 2.38 3.32
CA GLN A 4 16.55 2.88 4.67
C GLN A 4 15.22 3.20 5.35
N TYR A 5 14.28 3.85 4.66
CA TYR A 5 12.94 4.11 5.17
C TYR A 5 12.15 2.82 5.45
N LEU A 6 12.32 1.79 4.62
CA LEU A 6 11.71 0.48 4.88
C LEU A 6 12.29 -0.17 6.14
N ARG A 7 13.60 -0.04 6.38
CA ARG A 7 14.25 -0.60 7.58
C ARG A 7 13.92 0.20 8.84
N THR A 8 13.94 1.52 8.80
CA THR A 8 13.78 2.38 9.99
C THR A 8 12.34 2.84 10.28
N GLY A 9 11.43 2.75 9.30
CA GLY A 9 10.05 3.22 9.48
C GLY A 9 9.29 2.41 10.55
N HIS A 10 8.48 3.09 11.37
CA HIS A 10 7.69 2.45 12.43
C HIS A 10 6.27 2.06 12.00
N GLY A 11 5.85 2.50 10.82
CA GLY A 11 4.57 2.17 10.22
C GLY A 11 4.49 2.69 8.78
N PHE A 12 3.58 2.15 7.99
CA PHE A 12 3.43 2.52 6.58
C PHE A 12 1.97 2.74 6.20
N LEU A 13 1.72 3.76 5.39
CA LEU A 13 0.49 3.90 4.63
C LEU A 13 0.70 3.28 3.25
N LEU A 14 -0.14 2.31 2.90
CA LEU A 14 -0.15 1.67 1.59
C LEU A 14 -1.27 2.28 0.77
N VAL A 15 -0.92 3.20 -0.12
CA VAL A 15 -1.90 4.00 -0.85
C VAL A 15 -2.06 3.46 -2.26
N PHE A 16 -3.29 3.18 -2.67
CA PHE A 16 -3.66 2.86 -4.06
C PHE A 16 -4.70 3.88 -4.57
N SER A 17 -4.90 3.95 -5.88
CA SER A 17 -5.91 4.80 -6.51
C SER A 17 -7.15 3.96 -6.85
N VAL A 18 -8.34 4.40 -6.44
CA VAL A 18 -9.59 3.65 -6.69
C VAL A 18 -9.94 3.56 -8.18
N VAL A 19 -9.38 4.44 -9.00
CA VAL A 19 -9.49 4.45 -10.47
C VAL A 19 -8.36 3.71 -11.18
N ASP A 20 -7.45 3.03 -10.45
CA ASP A 20 -6.36 2.26 -11.06
C ASP A 20 -6.18 0.91 -10.35
N ARG A 21 -6.69 -0.15 -10.97
CA ARG A 21 -6.56 -1.52 -10.44
C ARG A 21 -5.11 -1.98 -10.32
N ASN A 22 -4.22 -1.53 -11.19
CA ASN A 22 -2.81 -1.93 -11.13
C ASN A 22 -2.16 -1.40 -9.85
N SER A 23 -2.50 -0.16 -9.44
CA SER A 23 -2.01 0.43 -8.19
C SER A 23 -2.39 -0.41 -6.95
N PHE A 24 -3.55 -1.05 -6.97
CA PHE A 24 -3.98 -1.96 -5.91
C PHE A 24 -3.11 -3.24 -5.87
N GLU A 25 -2.86 -3.84 -7.04
CA GLU A 25 -1.98 -5.01 -7.15
C GLU A 25 -0.53 -4.69 -6.73
N GLU A 26 -0.06 -3.46 -6.98
CA GLU A 26 1.25 -3.00 -6.52
C GLU A 26 1.33 -2.94 -4.98
N VAL A 27 0.28 -2.45 -4.32
CA VAL A 27 0.21 -2.37 -2.86
C VAL A 27 0.35 -3.76 -2.23
N ILE A 28 -0.24 -4.80 -2.81
CA ILE A 28 -0.07 -6.19 -2.34
C ILE A 28 1.40 -6.62 -2.40
N ARG A 29 2.12 -6.24 -3.47
CA ARG A 29 3.56 -6.51 -3.58
C ARG A 29 4.36 -5.73 -2.53
N LEU A 30 4.02 -4.45 -2.31
CA LEU A 30 4.66 -3.61 -1.30
C LEU A 30 4.47 -4.15 0.11
N HIS A 31 3.27 -4.60 0.46
CA HIS A 31 2.96 -5.23 1.74
C HIS A 31 3.90 -6.41 2.02
N LYS A 32 4.02 -7.36 1.07
CA LYS A 32 4.92 -8.51 1.20
C LYS A 32 6.39 -8.11 1.34
N MET A 33 6.81 -7.09 0.58
CA MET A 33 8.18 -6.57 0.62
C MET A 33 8.49 -5.93 1.99
N ILE A 34 7.56 -5.16 2.57
CA ILE A 34 7.74 -4.54 3.89
C ILE A 34 7.87 -5.61 4.96
N LEU A 35 6.97 -6.60 5.00
CA LEU A 35 7.04 -7.71 5.95
C LEU A 35 8.38 -8.45 5.86
N ARG A 36 8.84 -8.74 4.65
CA ARG A 36 10.16 -9.37 4.41
C ARG A 36 11.33 -8.53 4.91
N VAL A 37 11.31 -7.21 4.71
CA VAL A 37 12.37 -6.31 5.19
C VAL A 37 12.33 -6.17 6.72
N LYS A 38 11.13 -6.23 7.32
CA LYS A 38 10.93 -6.16 8.77
C LYS A 38 11.17 -7.47 9.50
N ASP A 39 11.19 -8.59 8.77
CA ASP A 39 11.32 -9.95 9.30
C ASP A 39 10.22 -10.25 10.33
N ARG A 40 8.97 -9.99 9.94
CA ARG A 40 7.77 -10.19 10.78
C ARG A 40 6.58 -10.61 9.93
N ASP A 41 5.65 -11.35 10.53
CA ASP A 41 4.37 -11.71 9.91
C ASP A 41 3.37 -10.54 9.95
N GLU A 42 3.48 -9.68 10.97
CA GLU A 42 2.64 -8.50 11.16
C GLU A 42 3.50 -7.25 11.42
N PHE A 43 3.09 -6.12 10.83
CA PHE A 43 3.73 -4.82 11.03
C PHE A 43 2.68 -3.70 10.90
N PRO A 44 2.76 -2.60 11.67
CA PRO A 44 1.78 -1.50 11.58
C PRO A 44 1.67 -0.92 10.17
N MET A 45 0.57 -1.21 9.49
CA MET A 45 0.30 -0.78 8.13
C MET A 45 -1.17 -0.46 7.96
N MET A 46 -1.49 0.56 7.16
CA MET A 46 -2.87 0.93 6.83
C MET A 46 -3.02 1.03 5.31
N LEU A 47 -4.02 0.35 4.77
CA LEU A 47 -4.38 0.43 3.37
C LEU A 47 -5.27 1.67 3.15
N VAL A 48 -4.95 2.47 2.13
CA VAL A 48 -5.66 3.72 1.83
C VAL A 48 -6.06 3.73 0.36
N GLY A 49 -7.37 3.77 0.10
CA GLY A 49 -7.93 4.01 -1.23
C GLY A 49 -8.03 5.51 -1.50
N ASN A 50 -7.15 6.02 -2.36
CA ASN A 50 -7.08 7.43 -2.74
C ASN A 50 -7.94 7.72 -3.98
N LYS A 51 -8.25 9.01 -4.21
CA LYS A 51 -9.11 9.53 -5.29
C LYS A 51 -10.58 9.08 -5.19
N ALA A 52 -11.10 8.99 -3.97
CA ALA A 52 -12.49 8.59 -3.74
C ALA A 52 -13.52 9.58 -4.30
N ASP A 53 -13.10 10.79 -4.67
CA ASP A 53 -13.88 11.78 -5.40
C ASP A 53 -14.24 11.36 -6.84
N LEU A 54 -13.49 10.43 -7.44
CA LEU A 54 -13.70 9.93 -8.81
C LEU A 54 -14.58 8.68 -8.83
N GLU A 55 -15.80 8.78 -8.31
CA GLU A 55 -16.71 7.63 -8.15
C GLU A 55 -17.12 7.00 -9.49
N ASP A 56 -17.37 7.83 -10.52
CA ASP A 56 -17.79 7.36 -11.85
C ASP A 56 -16.68 6.61 -12.62
N GLU A 57 -15.42 6.84 -12.23
CA GLU A 57 -14.23 6.19 -12.80
C GLU A 57 -13.71 5.06 -11.89
N ARG A 58 -14.46 4.69 -10.84
CA ARG A 58 -14.03 3.68 -9.88
C ARG A 58 -13.90 2.32 -10.56
N HIS A 59 -12.68 1.80 -10.55
CA HIS A 59 -12.35 0.46 -11.05
C HIS A 59 -12.06 -0.54 -9.93
N VAL A 60 -11.97 -0.07 -8.67
CA VAL A 60 -11.74 -0.89 -7.48
C VAL A 60 -12.89 -0.72 -6.49
N SER A 61 -13.73 -1.75 -6.36
CA SER A 61 -14.83 -1.82 -5.39
C SER A 61 -14.45 -2.68 -4.18
N SER A 62 -15.11 -2.42 -3.06
CA SER A 62 -15.00 -3.17 -1.80
C SER A 62 -15.61 -4.56 -1.88
#